data_AF-A0A9W9FJH2-F1
#
_entry.id   AF-A0A9W9FJH2-F1
#
_cell.length_a   1.000
_cell.length_b   1.000
_cell.length_c   1.000
_cell.angle_alpha   90.00
_cell.angle_beta   90.00
_cell.angle_gamma   90.00
#
_symmetry.space_group_name_H-M   'P 1'
#
loop_
_entity.id
_entity.type
_entity.pdbx_description
1 polymer ?
#
loop_
_entity_poly.entity_id
_entity_poly.type
_entity_poly.pdbx_seq_one_letter_code
_entity_poly.pdbx_strand_id
1 'polypeptide(L)'
;MPGMWLSENQKIGVVFCSAGGLFLFGGVLMFFDRSLLAMGNILFLIGLTLIIGFQKTMVFFSRPQKLKGTAAFATGIILILLRWPLTGFLIELYGLFILFGDFLITIGQFAGNVPVVGPYIKRALEILAGGRSNAELPV
;
A
#
# COMPACT_ATOMS: atom_id res chain seq x y z
N MET A 1 18.59 8.02 26.64
CA MET A 1 17.64 8.84 25.87
C MET A 1 17.04 7.96 24.78
N PRO A 2 15.82 7.42 24.92
CA PRO A 2 15.24 6.56 23.90
C PRO A 2 14.53 7.44 22.87
N GLY A 3 15.26 7.86 21.83
CA GLY A 3 14.76 8.86 20.89
C GLY A 3 15.17 8.58 19.45
N MET A 4 14.63 7.51 18.85
CA MET A 4 14.10 7.48 17.47
C MET A 4 13.70 6.05 17.11
N TRP A 5 12.39 5.79 17.16
CA TRP A 5 11.76 4.50 16.87
C TRP A 5 11.61 4.19 15.36
N LEU A 6 12.16 5.03 14.47
CA LEU A 6 12.16 4.85 13.01
C LEU A 6 13.55 5.16 12.44
N SER A 7 13.98 4.37 11.44
CA SER A 7 15.18 4.72 10.65
C SER A 7 14.93 6.05 9.92
N GLU A 8 15.95 6.92 9.83
CA GLU A 8 15.86 8.19 9.09
C GLU A 8 15.30 8.02 7.67
N ASN A 9 15.64 6.90 7.03
CA ASN A 9 15.11 6.52 5.71
C ASN A 9 13.59 6.26 5.75
N GLN A 10 13.07 5.61 6.79
CA GLN A 10 11.63 5.40 6.95
C GLN A 10 10.91 6.72 7.22
N LYS A 11 11.50 7.62 7.99
CA LYS A 11 10.93 8.94 8.27
C LYS A 11 10.80 9.76 6.98
N ILE A 12 11.84 9.76 6.17
CA ILE A 12 11.83 10.35 4.81
C ILE A 12 10.78 9.63 3.94
N GLY A 13 10.75 8.29 3.97
CA GLY A 13 9.78 7.50 3.23
C GLY A 13 8.33 7.83 3.55
N VAL A 14 7.99 8.06 4.83
CA VAL A 14 6.65 8.51 5.26
C VAL A 14 6.29 9.87 4.69
N VAL A 15 7.26 10.80 4.60
CA VAL A 15 7.04 12.11 3.98
C VAL A 15 6.76 11.96 2.48
N PHE A 16 7.55 11.18 1.76
CA PHE A 16 7.33 10.93 0.33
C PHE A 16 6.03 10.18 0.05
N CYS A 17 5.68 9.20 0.89
CA CYS A 17 4.46 8.43 0.76
C CYS A 17 3.21 9.29 1.00
N SER A 18 3.24 10.14 2.04
CA SER A 18 2.13 11.07 2.33
C SER A 18 2.01 12.17 1.28
N ALA A 19 3.13 12.70 0.78
CA ALA A 19 3.13 13.62 -0.36
C ALA A 19 2.55 12.96 -1.62
N GLY A 20 2.98 11.74 -1.98
CA GLY A 20 2.45 10.98 -3.11
C GLY A 20 0.94 10.73 -3.00
N GLY A 21 0.45 10.39 -1.80
CA GLY A 21 -0.98 10.26 -1.51
C GLY A 21 -1.76 11.56 -1.68
N LEU A 22 -1.20 12.69 -1.26
CA LEU A 22 -1.80 14.02 -1.49
C LEU A 22 -1.88 14.36 -2.99
N PHE A 23 -0.84 14.09 -3.76
CA PHE A 23 -0.84 14.31 -5.21
C PHE A 23 -1.84 13.38 -5.93
N LEU A 24 -1.95 12.12 -5.51
CA LEU A 24 -2.98 11.21 -6.01
C LEU A 24 -4.39 11.71 -5.69
N PHE A 25 -4.64 12.11 -4.44
CA PHE A 25 -5.93 12.65 -4.02
C PHE A 25 -6.28 13.94 -4.76
N GLY A 26 -5.32 14.86 -4.89
CA GLY A 26 -5.47 16.08 -5.69
C GLY A 26 -5.74 15.78 -7.17
N GLY A 27 -5.07 14.77 -7.74
CA GLY A 27 -5.31 14.30 -9.10
C GLY A 27 -6.73 13.78 -9.31
N VAL A 28 -7.27 13.04 -8.34
CA VAL A 28 -8.67 12.58 -8.36
C VAL A 28 -9.64 13.76 -8.25
N LEU A 29 -9.40 14.71 -7.33
CA LEU A 29 -10.25 15.90 -7.17
C LEU A 29 -10.28 16.79 -8.42
N MET A 30 -9.15 16.92 -9.14
CA MET A 30 -9.07 17.63 -10.41
C MET A 30 -9.55 16.81 -11.61
N PHE A 31 -10.56 15.95 -11.42
CA PHE A 31 -11.14 15.10 -12.48
C PHE A 31 -10.12 14.19 -13.18
N PHE A 32 -9.30 13.50 -12.39
CA PHE A 32 -8.27 12.56 -12.88
C PHE A 32 -7.20 13.22 -13.76
N ASP A 33 -6.61 14.31 -13.26
CA ASP A 33 -5.46 14.92 -13.92
C ASP A 33 -4.28 13.94 -13.98
N ARG A 34 -3.84 13.65 -15.20
CA ARG A 34 -2.81 12.64 -15.49
C ARG A 34 -1.45 13.00 -14.91
N SER A 35 -1.11 14.28 -14.88
CA SER A 35 0.19 14.76 -14.42
C SER A 35 0.27 14.65 -12.90
N LEU A 36 -0.79 15.05 -12.20
CA LEU A 36 -0.93 14.92 -10.75
C LEU A 36 -0.94 13.46 -10.30
N LEU A 37 -1.71 12.60 -11.00
CA LEU A 37 -1.75 11.16 -10.73
C LEU A 37 -0.37 10.51 -10.96
N ALA A 38 0.31 10.83 -12.05
CA ALA A 38 1.65 10.30 -12.34
C ALA A 38 2.70 10.74 -11.31
N MET A 39 2.73 12.04 -10.96
CA MET A 39 3.59 12.56 -9.89
C MET A 39 3.31 11.86 -8.56
N GLY A 40 2.02 11.72 -8.22
CA GLY A 40 1.58 11.04 -7.01
C GLY A 40 2.10 9.61 -6.94
N ASN A 41 1.97 8.85 -8.03
CA ASN A 41 2.47 7.48 -8.11
C ASN A 41 3.98 7.36 -7.99
N ILE A 42 4.74 8.26 -8.61
CA ILE A 42 6.21 8.26 -8.50
C ILE A 42 6.63 8.54 -7.05
N LEU A 43 6.08 9.59 -6.44
CA LEU A 43 6.39 9.95 -5.04
C LEU A 43 5.97 8.82 -4.08
N PHE A 44 4.81 8.22 -4.33
CA PHE A 44 4.27 7.14 -3.52
C PHE A 44 5.16 5.88 -3.58
N LEU A 45 5.61 5.50 -4.79
CA LEU A 45 6.57 4.41 -4.97
C LEU A 45 7.90 4.67 -4.27
N ILE A 46 8.45 5.87 -4.40
CA ILE A 46 9.70 6.25 -3.73
C ILE A 46 9.50 6.19 -2.20
N GLY A 47 8.40 6.73 -1.68
CA GLY A 47 8.07 6.66 -0.26
C GLY A 47 7.96 5.23 0.26
N LEU A 48 7.27 4.36 -0.48
CA LEU A 48 7.13 2.95 -0.15
C LEU A 48 8.46 2.19 -0.14
N THR A 49 9.29 2.41 -1.16
CA THR A 49 10.61 1.75 -1.23
C THR A 49 11.50 2.12 -0.05
N LEU A 50 11.40 3.37 0.43
CA LEU A 50 12.11 3.86 1.61
C LEU A 50 11.53 3.34 2.94
N ILE A 51 10.20 3.19 3.06
CA ILE A 51 9.54 2.64 4.27
C ILE A 51 9.85 1.15 4.46
N ILE A 52 9.82 0.37 3.38
CA ILE A 52 10.02 -1.10 3.41
C ILE A 52 11.51 -1.45 3.44
N GLY A 53 12.37 -0.56 2.93
CA GLY A 53 13.81 -0.75 2.84
C GLY A 53 14.21 -1.43 1.52
N PHE A 54 15.10 -0.77 0.78
CA PHE A 54 15.56 -1.13 -0.57
C PHE A 54 15.91 -2.63 -0.74
N GLN A 55 16.56 -3.24 0.26
CA GLN A 55 16.92 -4.66 0.24
C GLN A 55 15.74 -5.63 0.40
N LYS A 56 14.72 -5.29 1.19
CA LYS A 56 13.55 -6.14 1.38
C LYS A 56 12.55 -5.94 0.25
N THR A 57 12.41 -4.73 -0.30
CA THR A 57 11.52 -4.43 -1.44
C THR A 57 11.93 -5.18 -2.70
N MET A 58 13.22 -5.31 -3.00
CA MET A 58 13.74 -6.13 -4.13
C MET A 58 13.35 -7.61 -4.00
N VAL A 59 13.45 -8.17 -2.79
CA VAL A 59 13.07 -9.56 -2.50
C VAL A 59 11.54 -9.74 -2.40
N PHE A 60 10.81 -8.70 -2.01
CA PHE A 60 9.34 -8.68 -1.91
C PHE A 60 8.66 -8.54 -3.29
N PHE A 61 9.22 -7.72 -4.18
CA PHE A 61 8.79 -7.59 -5.58
C PHE A 61 9.14 -8.82 -6.42
N SER A 62 10.18 -9.58 -6.05
CA SER A 62 10.59 -10.79 -6.77
C SER A 62 9.89 -12.08 -6.31
N ARG A 63 8.96 -12.02 -5.35
CA ARG A 63 8.16 -13.21 -4.99
C ARG A 63 7.04 -13.43 -6.02
N PRO A 64 6.90 -14.65 -6.60
CA PRO A 64 5.89 -14.95 -7.61
C PRO A 64 4.44 -14.73 -7.12
N GLN A 65 4.21 -14.85 -5.82
CA GLN A 65 2.93 -14.56 -5.17
C GLN A 65 2.55 -13.06 -5.22
N LYS A 66 3.54 -12.15 -5.32
CA LYS A 66 3.38 -10.69 -5.26
C LYS A 66 3.52 -10.01 -6.63
N LEU A 67 4.10 -10.70 -7.60
CA LEU A 67 4.26 -10.26 -8.99
C LEU A 67 2.93 -9.88 -9.67
N LYS A 68 1.82 -10.53 -9.32
CA LYS A 68 0.48 -10.17 -9.84
C LYS A 68 0.07 -8.75 -9.43
N GLY A 69 0.37 -8.36 -8.19
CA GLY A 69 0.10 -7.00 -7.69
C GLY A 69 1.00 -5.96 -8.35
N THR A 70 2.29 -6.28 -8.53
CA THR A 70 3.25 -5.41 -9.23
C THR A 70 2.86 -5.19 -10.68
N ALA A 71 2.48 -6.26 -11.38
CA ALA A 71 2.04 -6.19 -12.77
C ALA A 71 0.76 -5.34 -12.88
N ALA A 72 -0.25 -5.58 -12.04
CA ALA A 72 -1.47 -4.76 -12.03
C ALA A 72 -1.18 -3.30 -11.72
N PHE A 73 -0.32 -3.01 -10.75
CA PHE A 73 0.07 -1.64 -10.41
C PHE A 73 0.80 -0.94 -11.57
N ALA A 74 1.77 -1.61 -12.20
CA ALA A 74 2.48 -1.07 -13.36
C ALA A 74 1.55 -0.89 -14.57
N THR A 75 0.64 -1.82 -14.82
CA THR A 75 -0.39 -1.68 -15.86
C THR A 75 -1.31 -0.50 -15.57
N GLY A 76 -1.68 -0.27 -14.31
CA GLY A 76 -2.44 0.90 -13.87
C GLY A 76 -1.75 2.22 -14.21
N ILE A 77 -0.47 2.35 -13.86
CA ILE A 77 0.35 3.53 -14.22
C ILE A 77 0.39 3.74 -15.74
N ILE A 78 0.64 2.66 -16.50
CA ILE A 78 0.69 2.73 -17.97
C ILE A 78 -0.65 3.18 -18.55
N LEU A 79 -1.78 2.70 -18.01
CA LEU A 79 -3.12 3.11 -18.44
C LEU A 79 -3.41 4.60 -18.13
N ILE A 80 -2.93 5.10 -16.99
CA ILE A 80 -3.02 6.53 -16.65
C ILE A 80 -2.26 7.38 -17.68
N LEU A 81 -1.06 6.93 -18.08
CA LEU A 81 -0.26 7.60 -19.11
C LEU A 81 -0.91 7.50 -20.50
N LEU A 82 -1.55 6.39 -20.83
CA LEU A 82 -2.25 6.14 -22.11
C LEU A 82 -3.60 6.86 -22.23
N ARG A 83 -3.85 7.91 -21.44
CA ARG A 83 -5.07 8.75 -21.52
C ARG A 83 -6.34 8.06 -20.99
N TRP A 84 -6.20 6.96 -20.26
CA TRP A 84 -7.28 6.23 -19.58
C TRP A 84 -7.12 6.27 -18.04
N PRO A 85 -7.11 7.47 -17.42
CA PRO A 85 -6.74 7.61 -16.02
C PRO A 85 -7.73 7.00 -15.03
N LEU A 86 -9.02 6.98 -15.36
CA LEU A 86 -10.06 6.46 -14.47
C LEU A 86 -9.95 4.93 -14.31
N THR A 87 -9.86 4.21 -15.43
CA THR A 87 -9.62 2.76 -15.46
C THR A 87 -8.23 2.41 -14.93
N GLY A 88 -7.20 3.19 -15.29
CA GLY A 88 -5.84 2.98 -14.81
C GLY A 88 -5.73 3.10 -13.29
N PHE A 89 -6.37 4.12 -12.70
CA PHE A 89 -6.41 4.32 -11.25
C PHE A 89 -7.11 3.17 -10.50
N LEU A 90 -8.21 2.63 -11.04
CA LEU A 90 -8.89 1.48 -10.42
C LEU A 90 -8.00 0.22 -10.41
N ILE A 91 -7.33 -0.05 -11.54
CA ILE A 91 -6.43 -1.19 -11.68
C ILE A 91 -5.19 -1.01 -10.80
N GLU A 92 -4.68 0.22 -10.73
CA GLU A 92 -3.56 0.61 -9.87
C GLU A 92 -3.90 0.39 -8.39
N LEU A 93 -5.04 0.90 -7.92
CA LEU A 93 -5.52 0.69 -6.55
C LEU A 93 -5.65 -0.81 -6.25
N TYR A 94 -6.20 -1.60 -7.17
CA TYR A 94 -6.30 -3.04 -7.01
C TYR A 94 -4.92 -3.71 -6.88
N GLY A 95 -3.97 -3.33 -7.74
CA GLY A 95 -2.59 -3.80 -7.67
C GLY A 95 -1.91 -3.45 -6.34
N LEU A 96 -2.10 -2.21 -5.88
CA LEU A 96 -1.61 -1.68 -4.60
C LEU A 96 -2.19 -2.47 -3.43
N PHE A 97 -3.51 -2.73 -3.41
CA PHE A 97 -4.16 -3.54 -2.37
C PHE A 97 -3.60 -4.96 -2.29
N ILE A 98 -3.38 -5.62 -3.43
CA ILE A 98 -2.80 -6.97 -3.47
C ILE A 98 -1.34 -6.96 -3.01
N LEU A 99 -0.58 -5.94 -3.41
CA LEU A 99 0.82 -5.81 -3.06
C LEU A 99 0.99 -5.60 -1.55
N PHE A 100 0.22 -4.67 -0.99
CA PHE A 100 0.30 -4.22 0.41
C PHE A 100 -0.62 -4.96 1.37
N GLY A 101 -1.53 -5.83 0.93
CA GLY A 101 -2.46 -6.54 1.82
C GLY A 101 -1.78 -7.23 3.01
N ASP A 102 -0.72 -8.01 2.77
CA ASP A 102 0.06 -8.65 3.85
C ASP A 102 0.77 -7.63 4.77
N PHE A 103 1.23 -6.51 4.21
CA PHE A 103 1.93 -5.47 4.97
C PHE A 103 0.95 -4.64 5.82
N LEU A 104 -0.25 -4.36 5.31
CA LEU A 104 -1.32 -3.70 6.03
C LEU A 104 -1.88 -4.58 7.16
N ILE A 105 -1.97 -5.90 6.95
CA ILE A 105 -2.31 -6.84 8.03
C ILE A 105 -1.24 -6.80 9.13
N THR A 106 0.04 -6.80 8.74
CA THR A 106 1.15 -6.72 9.68
C THR A 106 1.14 -5.41 10.47
N ILE A 107 1.02 -4.26 9.80
CA ILE A 107 0.87 -2.94 10.44
C ILE A 107 -0.40 -2.89 11.30
N GLY A 108 -1.50 -3.48 10.83
CA GLY A 108 -2.75 -3.57 11.58
C GLY A 108 -2.58 -4.36 12.88
N GLN A 109 -1.80 -5.44 12.89
CA GLN A 109 -1.50 -6.17 14.13
C GLN A 109 -0.60 -5.36 15.07
N PHE A 110 0.38 -4.60 14.56
CA PHE A 110 1.18 -3.68 15.37
C PHE A 110 0.35 -2.51 15.93
N ALA A 111 -0.55 -1.93 15.13
CA ALA A 111 -1.50 -0.90 15.54
C ALA A 111 -2.58 -1.45 16.50
N GLY A 112 -2.93 -2.73 16.36
CA GLY A 112 -3.84 -3.44 17.25
C GLY A 112 -3.32 -3.62 18.68
N ASN A 113 -2.01 -3.49 18.89
CA ASN A 113 -1.38 -3.43 20.20
C ASN A 113 -1.33 -2.01 20.79
N VAL A 114 -1.79 -0.99 20.06
CA VAL A 114 -1.95 0.38 20.57
C VAL A 114 -3.30 0.46 21.30
N PRO A 115 -3.34 0.70 22.63
CA PRO A 115 -4.54 0.56 23.45
C PRO A 115 -5.73 1.45 23.05
N VAL A 116 -5.49 2.53 22.29
CA VAL A 116 -6.55 3.42 21.77
C VAL A 116 -7.20 2.89 20.49
N VAL A 117 -6.45 2.21 19.62
CA VAL A 117 -6.92 1.75 18.30
C VAL A 117 -7.18 0.23 18.26
N GLY A 118 -6.67 -0.49 19.29
CA GLY A 118 -6.73 -1.93 19.45
C GLY A 118 -8.12 -2.58 19.34
N PRO A 119 -9.19 -2.02 19.94
CA PRO A 119 -10.52 -2.65 19.89
C PRO A 119 -11.12 -2.66 18.48
N TYR A 120 -10.93 -1.58 17.72
CA TYR A 120 -11.52 -1.42 16.39
C TYR A 120 -10.79 -2.25 15.34
N ILE A 121 -9.45 -2.27 15.41
CA ILE A 121 -8.64 -3.06 14.47
C ILE A 121 -8.81 -4.55 14.72
N LYS A 122 -8.87 -5.02 15.98
CA LYS A 122 -9.13 -6.45 16.28
C LYS A 122 -10.44 -6.94 15.68
N ARG A 123 -11.50 -6.12 15.77
CA ARG A 123 -12.83 -6.45 15.23
C ARG A 123 -12.84 -6.48 13.70
N ALA A 124 -12.17 -5.52 13.05
CA ALA A 124 -12.02 -5.51 11.59
C ALA A 124 -11.15 -6.68 11.11
N LEU A 125 -10.11 -7.03 11.85
CA LEU A 125 -9.22 -8.15 11.56
C LEU A 125 -9.94 -9.50 11.72
N GLU A 126 -10.79 -9.67 12.74
CA GLU A 126 -11.65 -10.86 12.89
C GLU A 126 -12.63 -11.04 11.74
N ILE A 127 -13.20 -9.95 11.22
CA ILE A 127 -14.13 -10.01 10.08
C ILE A 127 -13.37 -10.36 8.78
N LEU A 128 -12.15 -9.87 8.62
CA LEU A 128 -11.30 -10.17 7.46
C LEU A 128 -10.63 -11.57 7.54
N ALA A 129 -10.26 -12.01 8.73
CA ALA A 129 -9.62 -13.32 8.98
C ALA A 129 -10.63 -14.46 9.15
N GLY A 130 -11.82 -14.18 9.68
CA GLY A 130 -12.92 -15.15 9.85
C GLY A 130 -13.48 -15.69 8.53
N GLY A 131 -13.17 -15.05 7.39
CA GLY A 131 -13.46 -15.58 6.06
C GLY A 131 -12.53 -16.71 5.61
N ARG A 132 -11.43 -16.99 6.33
CA ARG A 132 -10.38 -17.94 5.90
C ARG A 132 -10.16 -19.15 6.81
N SER A 133 -10.86 -19.27 7.93
CA SER A 133 -10.74 -20.40 8.89
C SER A 133 -11.93 -21.37 8.91
N ASN A 134 -12.68 -21.48 7.80
CA ASN A 134 -13.75 -22.48 7.66
C ASN A 134 -13.39 -23.67 6.75
N ALA A 135 -12.11 -23.85 6.43
CA ALA A 135 -11.63 -25.08 5.79
C ALA A 135 -10.74 -25.82 6.80
N GLU A 136 -11.10 -27.06 7.11
CA GLU A 136 -10.50 -27.96 8.12
C GLU A 136 -11.11 -27.71 9.53
N LEU A 137 -12.05 -28.51 10.05
CA LEU A 137 -12.13 -29.98 10.06
C LEU A 137 -13.59 -30.44 10.31
N PRO A 138 -14.07 -31.52 9.66
CA PRO A 138 -15.02 -32.44 10.28
C PRO A 138 -14.32 -33.77 10.63
N VAL A 139 -14.29 -34.03 11.94
CA VAL A 139 -14.22 -35.31 12.69
C VAL A 139 -13.44 -36.49 12.10
#